data_AF-A0A4Y7LKD8-F1
#
_entry.id   AF-A0A4Y7LKD8-F1
#
_cell.length_a   1.000
_cell.length_b   1.000
_cell.length_c   1.000
_cell.angle_alpha   90.00
_cell.angle_beta   90.00
_cell.angle_gamma   90.00
#
_symmetry.space_group_name_H-M   'P 1'
#
loop_
_entity.id
_entity.type
_entity.pdbx_description
1 polymer ?
#
loop_
_entity_poly.entity_id
_entity_poly.type
_entity_poly.pdbx_seq_one_letter_code
_entity_poly.pdbx_strand_id
1 'polypeptide(L)'
;MIQIDQRNEAIILPLYGSMVPFHVATVKSVSSQQDNRTCYIRIIFNVPGTAFIPHDANSNSHKAIYLKEVSFCSKDPRHISEVVNMIKTLRRQVTSRESERADRATLVTQGKLQLAGTKFKPMRLSDLWIRPPFGGRGRKLSGTLEAHVNGFRYSTSKPDERVDIMYGNVKHAFFQPAEKEMITLLHFHLHNHIMVGTKKTKDVQFYVEVMDVVQTLGGGRRSNHDPDEIEEEQRERDRKNRINMDFSNFVNKVNDLWGQPQFRGMDLEFDQPLRELGFHGVPYKASAFIVPTSSCLVELIETPFLVVSLNEIEIVNLERVGLGQKNFDMTIVFKDFKRDVLRIDSIPSTALDGIKEWLDTTDLKYYESRLNLNWRSILKTITDDPEKFIEDGGWEFLNMEVSDSGSDESEESDQGYEPSDGQSESASDEDDSSGGSLVESEEDETEESEEESDEEEKGKSWEELETEASNADREKGVESDSEEERKRRKMKAFGKSRVPDRRDPRGSGGPPKRTKLR
;
A
#
# COMPACT_ATOMS: atom_id res chain seq x y z
N MET A 1 18.72 17.79 -35.70
CA MET A 1 19.07 17.01 -34.49
C MET A 1 18.08 17.39 -33.41
N ILE A 2 17.49 16.43 -32.70
CA ILE A 2 16.58 16.70 -31.58
C ILE A 2 17.43 17.15 -30.40
N GLN A 3 17.07 18.24 -29.74
CA GLN A 3 17.76 18.74 -28.56
C GLN A 3 16.79 18.87 -27.39
N ILE A 4 17.30 18.71 -26.18
CA ILE A 4 16.52 18.80 -24.95
C ILE A 4 17.10 19.92 -24.12
N ASP A 5 16.30 20.95 -23.90
CA ASP A 5 16.60 22.03 -22.98
C ASP A 5 16.06 21.66 -21.60
N GLN A 6 16.92 21.12 -20.74
CA GLN A 6 16.56 20.76 -19.37
C GLN A 6 16.21 21.97 -18.51
N ARG A 7 16.74 23.15 -18.82
CA ARG A 7 16.55 24.36 -18.01
C ARG A 7 15.17 24.97 -18.24
N ASN A 8 14.73 24.98 -19.49
CA ASN A 8 13.41 25.51 -19.88
C ASN A 8 12.36 24.40 -20.09
N GLU A 9 12.71 23.15 -19.76
CA GLU A 9 11.82 21.99 -19.78
C GLU A 9 11.17 21.77 -21.15
N ALA A 10 11.94 22.02 -22.20
CA ALA A 10 11.47 22.02 -23.58
C ALA A 10 12.26 21.04 -24.45
N ILE A 11 11.56 20.41 -25.37
CA ILE A 11 12.13 19.57 -26.43
C ILE A 11 12.16 20.41 -27.70
N ILE A 12 13.32 20.50 -28.32
CA ILE A 12 13.52 21.29 -29.53
C ILE A 12 13.55 20.34 -30.72
N LEU A 13 12.52 20.45 -31.57
CA LEU A 13 12.32 19.57 -32.72
C LEU A 13 12.63 20.30 -34.04
N PRO A 14 13.35 19.67 -34.98
CA PRO A 14 13.58 20.23 -36.30
C PRO A 14 12.35 20.01 -37.20
N LEU A 15 11.52 21.03 -37.37
CA LEU A 15 10.38 21.04 -38.28
C LEU A 15 10.76 21.76 -39.58
N TYR A 16 10.93 21.01 -40.67
CA TYR A 16 11.28 21.53 -42.01
C TYR A 16 12.44 22.55 -42.01
N GLY A 17 13.50 22.27 -41.24
CA GLY A 17 14.69 23.12 -41.15
C GLY A 17 14.63 24.22 -40.07
N SER A 18 13.49 24.41 -39.40
CA SER A 18 13.34 25.30 -38.25
C SER A 18 13.35 24.52 -36.93
N MET A 19 14.10 24.99 -35.94
CA MET A 19 14.13 24.40 -34.61
C MET A 19 13.00 24.99 -33.77
N VAL A 20 12.00 24.18 -33.43
CA VAL A 20 10.80 24.60 -32.71
C VAL A 20 10.78 23.99 -31.31
N PRO A 21 10.73 24.81 -30.24
CA PRO A 21 10.63 24.32 -28.87
C PRO A 21 9.19 23.92 -28.52
N PHE A 22 9.04 22.77 -27.86
CA PHE A 22 7.79 22.27 -27.29
C PHE A 22 8.00 22.01 -25.80
N HIS A 23 7.15 22.56 -24.95
CA HIS A 23 7.20 22.28 -23.51
C HIS A 23 6.87 20.82 -23.23
N VAL A 24 7.60 20.15 -22.34
CA VAL A 24 7.45 18.70 -22.10
C VAL A 24 6.04 18.30 -21.64
N ALA A 25 5.31 19.19 -20.97
CA ALA A 25 3.92 18.97 -20.55
C ALA A 25 2.94 18.80 -21.74
N THR A 26 3.32 19.26 -22.93
CA THR A 26 2.52 19.06 -24.15
C THR A 26 2.73 17.68 -24.77
N VAL A 27 3.70 16.90 -24.29
CA VAL A 27 4.03 15.57 -24.83
C VAL A 27 3.29 14.49 -24.04
N LYS A 28 2.50 13.69 -24.74
CA LYS A 28 1.78 12.53 -24.18
C LYS A 28 2.73 11.36 -23.97
N SER A 29 3.39 10.92 -25.03
CA SER A 29 4.26 9.74 -25.01
C SER A 29 5.36 9.84 -26.05
N VAL A 30 6.46 9.14 -25.79
CA VAL A 30 7.58 9.01 -26.71
C VAL A 30 7.96 7.55 -26.78
N SER A 31 8.01 7.00 -28.00
CA SER A 31 8.45 5.65 -28.28
C SER A 31 9.57 5.64 -29.31
N SER A 32 10.39 4.60 -29.26
CA SER A 32 11.41 4.31 -30.26
C SER A 32 11.15 2.93 -30.86
N GLN A 33 11.24 2.82 -32.18
CA GLN A 33 11.22 1.54 -32.90
C GLN A 33 12.52 1.41 -33.68
N GLN A 34 13.11 0.22 -33.64
CA GLN A 34 14.32 -0.09 -34.41
C GLN A 34 13.97 -1.07 -35.51
N ASP A 35 14.23 -0.67 -36.76
CA ASP A 35 14.25 -1.56 -37.91
C ASP A 35 15.70 -1.72 -38.38
N ASN A 36 16.04 -2.84 -39.02
CA ASN A 36 17.37 -3.40 -39.29
C ASN A 36 18.56 -2.41 -39.46
N ARG A 37 18.36 -1.22 -40.04
CA ARG A 37 19.40 -0.17 -40.23
C ARG A 37 18.97 1.27 -39.89
N THR A 38 17.76 1.47 -39.39
CA THR A 38 17.18 2.79 -39.12
C THR A 38 16.27 2.72 -37.92
N CYS A 39 16.35 3.70 -37.02
CA CYS A 39 15.43 3.78 -35.90
C CYS A 39 14.53 5.01 -36.03
N TYR A 40 13.31 4.82 -35.57
CA TYR A 40 12.23 5.78 -35.60
C TYR A 40 11.97 6.25 -34.18
N ILE A 41 11.93 7.56 -33.97
CA ILE A 41 11.39 8.18 -32.76
C ILE A 41 10.00 8.69 -33.10
N ARG A 42 9.01 8.27 -32.33
CA ARG A 42 7.64 8.75 -32.41
C ARG A 42 7.32 9.57 -31.16
N ILE A 43 6.95 10.83 -31.34
CA ILE A 43 6.56 11.75 -30.27
C ILE A 43 5.08 12.08 -30.46
N ILE A 44 4.26 11.73 -29.48
CA ILE A 44 2.82 11.98 -29.47
C ILE A 44 2.55 13.14 -28.51
N PHE A 45 1.77 14.11 -28.96
CA PHE A 45 1.41 15.30 -28.20
C PHE A 45 -0.02 15.22 -27.65
N ASN A 46 -0.27 16.00 -26.60
CA ASN A 46 -1.56 16.20 -25.98
C ASN A 46 -2.43 17.08 -26.89
N VAL A 47 -3.57 16.55 -27.34
CA VAL A 47 -4.52 17.26 -28.22
C VAL A 47 -5.90 17.27 -27.56
N PRO A 48 -6.60 18.43 -27.51
CA PRO A 48 -7.95 18.51 -26.99
C PRO A 48 -8.91 17.57 -27.73
N GLY A 49 -9.80 16.90 -26.99
CA GLY A 49 -10.74 15.92 -27.56
C GLY A 49 -10.19 14.49 -27.65
N THR A 50 -8.96 14.23 -27.22
CA THR A 50 -8.50 12.86 -26.93
C THR A 50 -8.92 12.46 -25.51
N ALA A 51 -9.37 11.23 -25.31
CA ALA A 51 -10.12 10.72 -24.14
C ALA A 51 -9.44 10.85 -22.74
N PHE A 52 -8.24 11.43 -22.64
CA PHE A 52 -7.39 11.37 -21.45
C PHE A 52 -6.97 12.74 -20.88
N ILE A 53 -7.54 13.84 -21.34
CA ILE A 53 -7.25 15.18 -20.78
C ILE A 53 -8.54 15.72 -20.14
N PRO A 54 -8.57 15.94 -18.81
CA PRO A 54 -9.65 16.70 -18.19
C PRO A 54 -9.71 18.05 -18.90
N HIS A 55 -10.91 18.41 -19.37
CA HIS A 55 -11.13 19.63 -20.12
C HIS A 55 -10.60 20.82 -19.30
N ASP A 56 -9.42 21.35 -19.65
CA ASP A 56 -9.01 22.65 -19.16
C ASP A 56 -10.02 23.63 -19.74
N ALA A 57 -11.00 24.02 -18.93
CA ALA A 57 -12.04 24.98 -19.26
C ALA A 57 -11.46 26.37 -19.65
N ASN A 58 -10.14 26.54 -19.53
CA ASN A 58 -9.40 27.74 -19.94
C ASN A 58 -8.70 27.62 -21.30
N SER A 59 -8.76 26.50 -22.01
CA SER A 59 -8.30 26.45 -23.41
C SER A 59 -9.39 27.01 -24.31
N ASN A 60 -9.44 28.34 -24.40
CA ASN A 60 -10.35 29.12 -25.24
C ASN A 60 -10.08 28.95 -26.76
N SER A 61 -9.54 27.82 -27.19
CA SER A 61 -9.02 27.56 -28.52
C SER A 61 -9.67 26.34 -29.18
N HIS A 62 -11.00 26.26 -29.13
CA HIS A 62 -11.81 25.31 -29.91
C HIS A 62 -11.62 25.43 -31.45
N LYS A 63 -10.71 26.29 -31.94
CA LYS A 63 -10.37 26.49 -33.36
C LYS A 63 -8.87 26.48 -33.66
N ALA A 64 -8.00 26.05 -32.73
CA ALA A 64 -6.57 25.93 -33.01
C ALA A 64 -6.24 24.61 -33.73
N ILE A 65 -5.25 24.65 -34.62
CA ILE A 65 -4.67 23.44 -35.22
C ILE A 65 -3.61 22.91 -34.26
N TYR A 66 -3.76 21.66 -33.84
CA TYR A 66 -2.85 21.01 -32.92
C TYR A 66 -1.97 19.98 -33.65
N LEU A 67 -0.71 19.90 -33.24
CA LEU A 67 0.19 18.84 -33.65
C LEU A 67 -0.14 17.59 -32.85
N LYS A 68 -0.54 16.50 -33.52
CA LYS A 68 -0.84 15.22 -32.85
C LYS A 68 0.40 14.36 -32.64
N GLU A 69 1.24 14.29 -33.67
CA GLU A 69 2.36 13.37 -33.70
C GLU A 69 3.47 13.88 -34.63
N VAL A 70 4.72 13.61 -34.25
CA VAL A 70 5.88 13.76 -35.12
C VAL A 70 6.71 12.49 -35.06
N SER A 71 7.18 12.05 -36.23
CA SER A 71 8.06 10.89 -36.36
C SER A 71 9.36 11.29 -37.06
N PHE A 72 10.48 10.94 -36.44
CA PHE A 72 11.83 11.19 -36.97
C PHE A 72 12.56 9.87 -37.20
N CYS A 73 13.30 9.78 -38.31
CA CYS A 73 14.13 8.64 -38.63
C CYS A 73 15.62 9.02 -38.52
N SER A 74 16.44 8.18 -37.91
CA SER A 74 17.89 8.33 -37.89
C SER A 74 18.60 6.97 -37.93
N LYS A 75 19.85 6.98 -38.40
CA LYS A 75 20.72 5.80 -38.53
C LYS A 75 21.51 5.50 -37.26
N ASP A 76 21.49 6.40 -36.28
CA ASP A 76 22.18 6.25 -34.99
C ASP A 76 21.20 5.78 -33.90
N PRO A 77 21.18 4.47 -33.56
CA PRO A 77 20.30 3.93 -32.52
C PRO A 77 20.64 4.45 -31.12
N ARG A 78 21.93 4.69 -30.84
CA ARG A 78 22.38 5.03 -29.48
C ARG A 78 21.90 6.42 -29.08
N HIS A 79 22.07 7.38 -29.98
CA HIS A 79 21.62 8.75 -29.76
C HIS A 79 20.09 8.82 -29.61
N ILE A 80 19.35 8.03 -30.37
CA ILE A 80 17.89 7.95 -30.29
C ILE A 80 17.43 7.46 -28.91
N SER A 81 17.99 6.34 -28.45
CA SER A 81 17.65 5.78 -27.15
C SER A 81 17.99 6.72 -26.00
N GLU A 82 19.12 7.43 -26.08
CA GLU A 82 19.51 8.45 -25.10
C GLU A 82 18.51 9.61 -25.06
N VAL A 83 18.13 10.16 -26.21
CA VAL A 83 17.15 11.25 -26.33
C VAL A 83 15.78 10.83 -25.78
N VAL A 84 15.31 9.63 -26.12
CA VAL A 84 14.03 9.09 -25.61
C VAL A 84 14.07 8.97 -24.09
N ASN A 85 15.16 8.45 -23.52
CA ASN A 85 15.33 8.33 -22.07
C ASN A 85 15.40 9.69 -21.37
N MET A 86 16.09 10.67 -21.96
CA MET A 86 16.13 12.04 -21.45
C MET A 86 14.74 12.69 -21.47
N ILE A 87 13.96 12.53 -22.56
CA ILE A 87 12.59 13.08 -22.65
C ILE A 87 11.68 12.39 -21.63
N LYS A 88 11.72 11.06 -21.51
CA LYS A 88 10.94 10.30 -20.53
C LYS A 88 11.26 10.75 -19.10
N THR A 89 12.54 10.96 -18.80
CA THR A 89 13.01 11.43 -17.48
C THR A 89 12.52 12.85 -17.19
N LEU A 90 12.68 13.77 -18.14
CA LEU A 90 12.24 15.16 -18.00
C LEU A 90 10.72 15.24 -17.82
N ARG A 91 9.95 14.48 -18.61
CA ARG A 91 8.49 14.40 -18.47
C ARG A 91 8.09 13.93 -17.07
N ARG A 92 8.68 12.83 -16.60
CA ARG A 92 8.40 12.26 -15.27
C ARG A 92 8.68 13.29 -14.16
N GLN A 93 9.78 14.04 -14.27
CA GLN A 93 10.13 15.07 -13.29
C GLN A 93 9.12 16.23 -13.28
N VAL A 94 8.75 16.75 -14.46
CA VAL A 94 7.80 17.86 -14.58
C VAL A 94 6.41 17.44 -14.12
N THR A 95 5.89 16.31 -14.59
CA THR A 95 4.57 15.78 -14.17
C THR A 95 4.53 15.53 -12.66
N SER A 96 5.58 14.94 -12.08
CA SER A 96 5.64 14.71 -10.62
C SER A 96 5.61 16.02 -9.84
N ARG A 97 6.33 17.05 -10.31
CA ARG A 97 6.39 18.35 -9.63
C ARG A 97 5.11 19.15 -9.78
N GLU A 98 4.48 19.11 -10.96
CA GLU A 98 3.19 19.75 -11.21
C GLU A 98 2.07 19.09 -10.40
N SER A 99 2.05 17.76 -10.34
CA SER A 99 1.14 16.99 -9.48
C SER A 99 1.33 17.37 -8.01
N GLU A 100 2.58 17.38 -7.50
CA GLU A 100 2.88 17.80 -6.13
C GLU A 100 2.45 19.25 -5.84
N ARG A 101 2.60 20.15 -6.82
CA ARG A 101 2.15 21.55 -6.70
C ARG A 101 0.62 21.64 -6.68
N ALA A 102 -0.07 20.87 -7.53
CA ALA A 102 -1.53 20.81 -7.57
C ALA A 102 -2.08 20.25 -6.26
N ASP A 103 -1.51 19.14 -5.77
CA ASP A 103 -1.85 18.55 -4.48
C ASP A 103 -1.68 19.56 -3.35
N ARG A 104 -0.54 20.26 -3.31
CA ARG A 104 -0.29 21.33 -2.32
C ARG A 104 -1.28 22.48 -2.40
N ALA A 105 -1.76 22.83 -3.59
CA ALA A 105 -2.75 23.89 -3.77
C ALA A 105 -4.13 23.51 -3.21
N THR A 106 -4.46 22.22 -3.17
CA THR A 106 -5.74 21.72 -2.60
C THR A 106 -5.74 21.53 -1.09
N LEU A 107 -4.61 21.80 -0.41
CA LEU A 107 -4.50 21.57 1.04
C LEU A 107 -5.22 22.65 1.85
N VAL A 108 -5.91 22.21 2.89
CA VAL A 108 -6.45 23.10 3.92
C VAL A 108 -5.29 23.62 4.76
N THR A 109 -5.19 24.95 4.88
CA THR A 109 -4.14 25.60 5.66
C THR A 109 -4.27 25.20 7.13
N GLN A 110 -3.24 24.55 7.68
CA GLN A 110 -3.18 24.15 9.07
C GLN A 110 -2.62 25.27 9.96
N GLY A 111 -2.98 25.24 11.25
CA GLY A 111 -2.36 26.08 12.26
C GLY A 111 -0.86 25.78 12.43
N LYS A 112 -0.12 26.69 13.06
CA LYS A 112 1.29 26.45 13.41
C LYS A 112 1.38 25.64 14.71
N LEU A 113 2.25 24.64 14.71
CA LEU A 113 2.56 23.86 15.90
C LEU A 113 3.22 24.76 16.96
N GLN A 114 2.66 24.73 18.17
CA GLN A 114 3.16 25.39 19.36
C GLN A 114 4.03 24.41 20.13
N LEU A 115 5.34 24.63 20.08
CA LEU A 115 6.30 23.78 20.78
C LEU A 115 6.14 23.93 22.29
N ALA A 116 6.22 22.80 23.00
CA ALA A 116 6.30 22.78 24.45
C ALA A 116 7.52 23.61 24.89
N GLY A 117 7.31 24.61 25.74
CA GLY A 117 8.37 25.49 26.22
C GLY A 117 9.39 24.74 27.08
N THR A 118 10.54 25.35 27.36
CA THR A 118 11.63 24.78 28.19
C THR A 118 11.23 24.32 29.59
N LYS A 119 10.07 24.78 30.10
CA LYS A 119 9.52 24.36 31.39
C LYS A 119 8.72 23.05 31.34
N PHE A 120 8.32 22.60 30.15
CA PHE A 120 7.55 21.38 29.96
C PHE A 120 8.28 20.50 28.95
N LYS A 121 8.95 19.44 29.44
CA LYS A 121 9.67 18.52 28.56
C LYS A 121 8.64 17.77 27.71
N PRO A 122 8.68 17.89 26.37
CA PRO A 122 7.72 17.18 25.52
C PRO A 122 7.87 15.68 25.70
N MET A 123 6.74 14.99 25.69
CA MET A 123 6.70 13.54 25.74
C MET A 123 7.20 13.04 24.39
N ARG A 124 8.11 12.08 24.40
CA ARG A 124 8.80 11.62 23.21
C ARG A 124 8.77 10.10 23.11
N LEU A 125 8.60 9.62 21.90
CA LEU A 125 8.71 8.21 21.53
C LEU A 125 9.74 8.12 20.39
N SER A 126 10.86 7.44 20.64
CA SER A 126 11.99 7.36 19.71
C SER A 126 11.96 6.10 18.85
N ASP A 127 12.85 6.05 17.86
CA ASP A 127 13.09 4.87 17.02
C ASP A 127 11.89 4.43 16.19
N LEU A 128 11.06 5.41 15.79
CA LEU A 128 9.84 5.19 15.03
C LEU A 128 10.08 5.30 13.53
N TRP A 129 9.51 4.34 12.79
CA TRP A 129 9.28 4.46 11.36
C TRP A 129 7.98 5.21 11.09
N ILE A 130 7.88 5.85 9.92
CA ILE A 130 6.68 6.59 9.49
C ILE A 130 6.12 6.00 8.19
N ARG A 131 4.79 5.91 8.09
CA ARG A 131 4.04 5.64 6.85
C ARG A 131 3.02 6.76 6.63
N PRO A 132 2.91 7.32 5.41
CA PRO A 132 3.78 7.05 4.26
C PRO A 132 5.22 7.52 4.49
N PRO A 133 6.22 6.90 3.85
CA PRO A 133 7.61 7.29 4.01
C PRO A 133 7.88 8.65 3.36
N PHE A 134 8.83 9.41 3.91
CA PHE A 134 9.35 10.60 3.25
C PHE A 134 9.94 10.25 1.88
N GLY A 135 9.65 11.08 0.87
CA GLY A 135 10.21 10.94 -0.46
C GLY A 135 11.71 11.24 -0.48
N GLY A 136 12.48 10.53 -1.30
CA GLY A 136 13.91 10.77 -1.52
C GLY A 136 14.71 9.51 -1.84
N ARG A 137 15.85 9.64 -2.52
CA ARG A 137 16.78 8.53 -2.84
C ARG A 137 17.68 8.13 -1.66
N GLY A 138 17.25 8.37 -0.43
CA GLY A 138 18.03 8.09 0.78
C GLY A 138 17.58 6.81 1.47
N ARG A 139 18.45 6.23 2.31
CA ARG A 139 18.02 5.19 3.26
C ARG A 139 16.92 5.76 4.17
N LYS A 140 15.93 4.93 4.48
CA LYS A 140 14.93 5.22 5.51
C LYS A 140 15.65 5.48 6.83
N LEU A 141 15.25 6.53 7.53
CA LEU A 141 15.77 6.88 8.86
C LEU A 141 14.65 6.72 9.88
N SER A 142 14.98 6.17 11.04
CA SER A 142 14.09 6.23 12.19
C SER A 142 14.05 7.65 12.74
N GLY A 143 12.93 8.02 13.35
CA GLY A 143 12.68 9.35 13.89
C GLY A 143 12.08 9.30 15.29
N THR A 144 11.80 10.48 15.83
CA THR A 144 11.18 10.65 17.14
C THR A 144 9.88 11.43 17.00
N LEU A 145 8.82 10.92 17.62
CA LEU A 145 7.53 11.59 17.75
C LEU A 145 7.48 12.32 19.09
N GLU A 146 7.26 13.63 19.04
CA GLU A 146 7.14 14.50 20.20
C GLU A 146 5.72 15.07 20.30
N ALA A 147 5.11 14.95 21.47
CA ALA A 147 3.83 15.60 21.79
C ALA A 147 4.07 16.99 22.36
N HIS A 148 3.45 18.00 21.75
CA HIS A 148 3.57 19.41 22.12
C HIS A 148 2.22 19.98 22.59
N VAL A 149 2.09 21.31 22.62
CA VAL A 149 0.92 21.97 23.21
C VAL A 149 -0.33 21.70 22.37
N ASN A 150 -0.26 21.81 21.05
CA ASN A 150 -1.43 21.73 20.17
C ASN A 150 -1.31 20.70 19.04
N GLY A 151 -0.34 19.79 19.13
CA GLY A 151 -0.06 18.81 18.09
C GLY A 151 1.14 17.93 18.39
N PHE A 152 1.43 17.03 17.45
CA PHE A 152 2.62 16.21 17.42
C PHE A 152 3.63 16.73 16.39
N ARG A 153 4.91 16.50 16.66
CA ARG A 153 5.99 16.65 15.69
C ARG A 153 6.74 15.35 15.55
N TYR A 154 6.80 14.83 14.33
CA TYR A 154 7.76 13.80 13.97
C TYR A 154 8.97 14.45 13.31
N SER A 155 10.16 14.05 13.72
CA SER A 155 11.41 14.49 13.09
C SER A 155 12.45 13.37 13.05
N THR A 156 13.21 13.30 11.96
CA THR A 156 14.40 12.44 11.86
C THR A 156 15.68 13.24 12.09
N SER A 157 16.84 12.60 11.92
CA SER A 157 18.13 13.30 11.94
C SER A 157 18.31 14.31 10.79
N LYS A 158 17.47 14.24 9.74
CA LYS A 158 17.46 15.24 8.66
C LYS A 158 16.43 16.33 8.95
N PRO A 159 16.81 17.62 8.84
CA PRO A 159 15.90 18.74 9.13
C PRO A 159 14.71 18.84 8.16
N ASP A 160 14.85 18.31 6.94
CA ASP A 160 13.82 18.32 5.90
C ASP A 160 12.77 17.20 6.08
N GLU A 161 13.07 16.16 6.87
CA GLU A 161 12.18 15.04 7.17
C GLU A 161 11.43 15.32 8.49
N ARG A 162 10.52 16.30 8.43
CA ARG A 162 9.66 16.69 9.56
C ARG A 162 8.20 16.72 9.16
N VAL A 163 7.32 16.27 10.05
CA VAL A 163 5.86 16.32 9.88
C VAL A 163 5.24 16.81 11.19
N ASP A 164 4.34 17.78 11.07
CA ASP A 164 3.55 18.29 12.18
C ASP A 164 2.09 17.84 12.00
N ILE A 165 1.51 17.26 13.06
CA ILE A 165 0.11 16.81 13.09
C ILE A 165 -0.61 17.61 14.18
N MET A 166 -1.56 18.44 13.79
CA MET A 166 -2.33 19.26 14.74
C MET A 166 -3.42 18.43 15.41
N TYR A 167 -3.63 18.60 16.71
CA TYR A 167 -4.69 17.90 17.45
C TYR A 167 -6.07 18.15 16.84
N GLY A 168 -6.38 19.39 16.46
CA GLY A 168 -7.65 19.73 15.81
C GLY A 168 -7.84 19.18 14.40
N ASN A 169 -6.84 18.51 13.82
CA ASN A 169 -6.97 17.83 12.52
C ASN A 169 -6.98 16.29 12.66
N VAL A 170 -6.79 15.76 13.87
CA VAL A 170 -6.92 14.32 14.14
C VAL A 170 -8.41 14.00 14.24
N LYS A 171 -8.88 13.11 13.38
CA LYS A 171 -10.24 12.58 13.40
C LYS A 171 -10.31 11.33 14.28
N HIS A 172 -9.39 10.40 14.05
CA HIS A 172 -9.23 9.18 14.87
C HIS A 172 -7.77 8.94 15.18
N ALA A 173 -7.48 8.51 16.40
CA ALA A 173 -6.17 8.07 16.82
C ALA A 173 -6.26 6.62 17.29
N PHE A 174 -5.40 5.75 16.77
CA PHE A 174 -5.38 4.34 17.13
C PHE A 174 -4.05 3.97 17.75
N PHE A 175 -4.11 3.11 18.77
CA PHE A 175 -2.96 2.42 19.31
C PHE A 175 -3.17 0.92 19.15
N GLN A 176 -2.28 0.25 18.43
CA GLN A 176 -2.33 -1.19 18.26
C GLN A 176 -1.04 -1.82 18.79
N PRO A 177 -1.09 -2.54 19.93
CA PRO A 177 0.06 -3.27 20.46
C PRO A 177 0.40 -4.45 19.55
N ALA A 178 1.67 -4.83 19.50
CA ALA A 178 2.07 -6.06 18.84
C ALA A 178 1.65 -7.25 19.72
N GLU A 179 0.63 -7.98 19.30
CA GLU A 179 0.20 -9.24 19.94
C GLU A 179 0.57 -10.45 19.10
N LYS A 180 -0.03 -10.60 17.92
CA LYS A 180 0.36 -11.60 16.92
C LYS A 180 1.06 -10.95 15.71
N GLU A 181 1.14 -9.63 15.72
CA GLU A 181 1.59 -8.83 14.59
C GLU A 181 3.07 -8.46 14.74
N MET A 182 3.73 -8.24 13.62
CA MET A 182 5.16 -7.93 13.56
C MET A 182 5.48 -6.50 14.00
N ILE A 183 4.47 -5.64 14.17
CA ILE A 183 4.64 -4.22 14.44
C ILE A 183 3.76 -3.74 15.60
N THR A 184 4.30 -2.82 16.40
CA THR A 184 3.54 -1.98 17.33
C THR A 184 3.37 -0.61 16.68
N LEU A 185 2.15 -0.06 16.64
CA LEU A 185 1.87 1.16 15.89
C LEU A 185 0.97 2.16 16.61
N LEU A 186 1.14 3.43 16.22
CA LEU A 186 0.20 4.53 16.43
C LEU A 186 -0.27 5.01 15.06
N HIS A 187 -1.58 5.08 14.84
CA HIS A 187 -2.15 5.55 13.57
C HIS A 187 -3.00 6.78 13.81
N PHE A 188 -2.83 7.80 12.97
CA PHE A 188 -3.66 9.00 12.98
C PHE A 188 -4.38 9.13 11.66
N HIS A 189 -5.70 9.03 11.71
CA HIS A 189 -6.58 9.35 10.60
C HIS A 189 -7.04 10.81 10.73
N LEU A 190 -6.82 11.61 9.70
CA LEU A 190 -7.00 13.07 9.75
C LEU A 190 -8.29 13.51 9.05
N HIS A 191 -8.90 14.58 9.56
CA HIS A 191 -10.02 15.23 8.88
C HIS A 191 -9.60 15.75 7.49
N ASN A 192 -8.50 16.50 7.46
CA ASN A 192 -7.96 17.10 6.25
C ASN A 192 -6.63 16.48 5.86
N HIS A 193 -6.41 16.34 4.56
CA HIS A 193 -5.15 15.87 4.02
C HIS A 193 -3.99 16.78 4.43
N ILE A 194 -2.85 16.18 4.72
CA ILE A 194 -1.58 16.89 4.91
C ILE A 194 -0.51 16.33 3.95
N MET A 195 0.61 17.03 3.83
CA MET A 195 1.76 16.54 3.08
C MET A 195 2.74 15.87 4.01
N VAL A 196 3.08 14.63 3.69
CA VAL A 196 4.19 13.90 4.29
C VAL A 196 5.25 13.71 3.21
N GLY A 197 6.31 14.52 3.27
CA GLY A 197 7.28 14.64 2.18
C GLY A 197 6.62 15.11 0.88
N THR A 198 6.54 14.23 -0.11
CA THR A 198 5.92 14.49 -1.43
C THR A 198 4.53 13.87 -1.57
N LYS A 199 4.05 13.11 -0.58
CA LYS A 199 2.75 12.42 -0.65
C LYS A 199 1.69 13.18 0.14
N LYS A 200 0.54 13.43 -0.49
CA LYS A 200 -0.68 13.89 0.16
C LYS A 200 -1.39 12.70 0.80
N THR A 201 -1.71 12.78 2.10
CA THR A 201 -2.34 11.67 2.83
C THR A 201 -3.29 12.18 3.91
N LYS A 202 -4.34 11.41 4.22
CA LYS A 202 -5.15 11.55 5.44
C LYS A 202 -4.64 10.66 6.57
N ASP A 203 -3.87 9.63 6.24
CA ASP A 203 -3.44 8.61 7.18
C ASP A 203 -1.94 8.73 7.42
N VAL A 204 -1.57 8.88 8.68
CA VAL A 204 -0.16 8.92 9.12
C VAL A 204 0.04 7.93 10.25
N GLN A 205 0.94 6.99 10.05
CA GLN A 205 1.24 5.93 11.00
C GLN A 205 2.68 6.00 11.45
N PHE A 206 2.89 5.77 12.74
CA PHE A 206 4.21 5.58 13.34
C PHE A 206 4.31 4.18 13.93
N TYR A 207 5.36 3.44 13.61
CA TYR A 207 5.46 2.05 14.03
C TYR A 207 6.90 1.62 14.36
N VAL A 208 7.02 0.55 15.14
CA VAL A 208 8.26 -0.18 15.41
C VAL A 208 8.06 -1.64 15.05
N GLU A 209 9.04 -2.24 14.38
CA GLU A 209 9.07 -3.66 14.09
C GLU A 209 9.57 -4.41 15.33
N VAL A 210 8.74 -5.30 15.89
CA VAL A 210 9.03 -6.00 17.15
C VAL A 210 9.67 -7.38 16.93
N MET A 211 9.49 -7.97 15.75
CA MET A 211 10.09 -9.24 15.36
C MET A 211 11.14 -9.00 14.28
N ASP A 212 12.32 -9.61 14.44
CA ASP A 212 13.31 -9.63 13.37
C ASP A 212 12.86 -10.63 12.31
N VAL A 213 12.93 -10.24 11.03
CA VAL A 213 12.84 -11.23 9.94
C VAL A 213 14.02 -12.15 10.17
N VAL A 214 13.74 -13.39 10.60
CA VAL A 214 14.78 -14.41 10.83
C VAL A 214 15.55 -14.55 9.53
N GLN A 215 16.68 -13.85 9.42
CA GLN A 215 17.66 -14.12 8.38
C GLN A 215 18.06 -15.56 8.64
N THR A 216 17.72 -16.44 7.71
CA THR A 216 18.03 -17.87 7.73
C THR A 216 19.51 -18.06 8.08
N LEU A 217 19.83 -18.17 9.37
CA LEU A 217 21.11 -18.58 9.90
C LEU A 217 21.17 -20.09 9.69
N GLY A 218 21.52 -20.46 8.46
CA GLY A 218 21.95 -21.78 8.00
C GLY A 218 21.36 -22.99 8.73
N GLY A 219 20.29 -23.57 8.17
CA GLY A 219 20.06 -25.00 7.90
C GLY A 219 20.50 -26.10 8.89
N GLY A 220 20.81 -25.80 10.14
CA GLY A 220 21.08 -26.79 11.17
C GLY A 220 19.80 -27.00 11.97
N ARG A 221 19.31 -28.24 12.04
CA ARG A 221 18.21 -28.64 12.94
C ARG A 221 18.59 -28.25 14.38
N ARG A 222 18.17 -27.06 14.82
CA ARG A 222 18.18 -26.69 16.24
C ARG A 222 16.95 -27.32 16.88
N SER A 223 17.16 -27.98 18.00
CA SER A 223 16.11 -28.65 18.75
C SER A 223 15.45 -27.61 19.63
N ASN A 224 14.11 -27.57 19.70
CA ASN A 224 13.31 -26.70 20.57
C ASN A 224 13.66 -26.76 22.09
N HIS A 225 14.69 -27.52 22.47
CA HIS A 225 15.21 -27.67 23.83
C HIS A 225 16.67 -27.17 23.95
N ASP A 226 17.17 -26.45 22.95
CA ASP A 226 18.45 -25.78 23.04
C ASP A 226 18.31 -24.56 23.98
N PRO A 227 19.04 -24.50 25.11
CA PRO A 227 18.99 -23.35 26.02
C PRO A 227 19.24 -22.02 25.30
N ASP A 228 20.04 -22.02 24.23
CA ASP A 228 20.34 -20.81 23.44
C ASP A 228 19.10 -20.31 22.67
N GLU A 229 18.24 -21.20 22.18
CA GLU A 229 16.98 -20.85 21.47
C GLU A 229 15.92 -20.32 22.44
N ILE A 230 15.80 -20.95 23.61
CA ILE A 230 14.88 -20.50 24.68
C ILE A 230 15.30 -19.11 25.20
N GLU A 231 16.60 -18.85 25.33
CA GLU A 231 17.12 -17.54 25.72
C GLU A 231 16.88 -16.47 24.63
N GLU A 232 17.00 -16.83 23.36
CA GLU A 232 16.67 -15.94 22.24
C GLU A 232 15.18 -15.59 22.21
N GLU A 233 14.29 -16.57 22.36
CA GLU A 233 12.84 -16.36 22.41
C GLU A 233 12.42 -15.50 23.63
N GLN A 234 13.07 -15.69 24.78
CA GLN A 234 12.86 -14.84 25.96
C GLN A 234 13.30 -13.39 25.70
N ARG A 235 14.46 -13.18 25.08
CA ARG A 235 14.94 -11.84 24.71
C ARG A 235 13.99 -11.14 23.73
N GLU A 236 13.43 -11.86 22.77
CA GLU A 236 12.44 -11.31 21.83
C GLU A 236 11.13 -10.93 22.53
N ARG A 237 10.62 -11.78 23.43
CA ARG A 237 9.44 -11.46 24.24
C ARG A 237 9.67 -10.25 25.13
N ASP A 238 10.82 -10.16 25.79
CA ASP A 238 11.15 -9.01 26.65
C ASP A 238 11.29 -7.71 25.83
N ARG A 239 11.87 -7.78 24.63
CA ARG A 239 11.96 -6.65 23.69
C ARG A 239 10.57 -6.17 23.29
N LYS A 240 9.71 -7.08 22.85
CA LYS A 240 8.33 -6.80 22.45
C LYS A 240 7.52 -6.19 23.58
N ASN A 241 7.58 -6.77 24.77
CA ASN A 241 6.88 -6.26 25.95
C ASN A 241 7.36 -4.87 26.34
N ARG A 242 8.67 -4.61 26.25
CA ARG A 242 9.24 -3.29 26.50
C ARG A 242 8.70 -2.25 25.51
N ILE A 243 8.70 -2.56 24.22
CA ILE A 243 8.18 -1.66 23.16
C ILE A 243 6.69 -1.38 23.39
N ASN A 244 5.88 -2.40 23.63
CA ASN A 244 4.44 -2.21 23.93
C ASN A 244 4.22 -1.35 25.18
N MET A 245 5.02 -1.55 26.22
CA MET A 245 4.95 -0.74 27.44
C MET A 245 5.38 0.72 27.20
N ASP A 246 6.40 0.97 26.39
CA ASP A 246 6.84 2.32 26.04
C ASP A 246 5.76 3.08 25.25
N PHE A 247 5.11 2.41 24.28
CA PHE A 247 3.98 2.97 23.55
C PHE A 247 2.77 3.22 24.47
N SER A 248 2.41 2.26 25.31
CA SER A 248 1.29 2.42 26.27
C SER A 248 1.56 3.58 27.22
N ASN A 249 2.78 3.71 27.74
CA ASN A 249 3.18 4.84 28.58
C ASN A 249 3.11 6.18 27.84
N PHE A 250 3.45 6.21 26.56
CA PHE A 250 3.31 7.42 25.74
C PHE A 250 1.83 7.77 25.53
N VAL A 251 1.01 6.80 25.12
CA VAL A 251 -0.45 6.94 24.90
C VAL A 251 -1.15 7.43 26.15
N ASN A 252 -0.89 6.81 27.31
CA ASN A 252 -1.50 7.20 28.58
C ASN A 252 -1.22 8.66 28.93
N LYS A 253 0.04 9.11 28.78
CA LYS A 253 0.38 10.50 29.08
C LYS A 253 -0.20 11.50 28.06
N VAL A 254 -0.39 11.08 26.80
CA VAL A 254 -1.08 11.91 25.81
C VAL A 254 -2.58 11.99 26.11
N ASN A 255 -3.22 10.89 26.52
CA ASN A 255 -4.59 10.90 27.00
C ASN A 255 -4.76 11.83 28.22
N ASP A 256 -3.83 11.81 29.17
CA ASP A 256 -3.82 12.76 30.31
C ASP A 256 -3.72 14.22 29.84
N LEU A 257 -2.94 14.48 28.78
CA LEU A 257 -2.84 15.82 28.16
C LEU A 257 -4.16 16.22 27.49
N TRP A 258 -4.79 15.32 26.74
CA TRP A 258 -6.08 15.55 26.08
C TRP A 258 -7.25 15.67 27.06
N GLY A 259 -7.13 15.08 28.26
CA GLY A 259 -8.10 15.27 29.35
C GLY A 259 -8.15 16.70 29.92
N GLN A 260 -7.21 17.58 29.54
CA GLN A 260 -7.20 18.97 30.00
C GLN A 260 -8.39 19.77 29.45
N PRO A 261 -8.92 20.76 30.21
CA PRO A 261 -10.13 21.50 29.81
C PRO A 261 -10.06 22.16 28.43
N GLN A 262 -8.85 22.52 27.98
CA GLN A 262 -8.60 23.14 26.68
C GLN A 262 -8.82 22.21 25.47
N PHE A 263 -8.83 20.89 25.67
CA PHE A 263 -9.03 19.90 24.61
C PHE A 263 -10.31 19.07 24.75
N ARG A 264 -11.06 19.25 25.85
CA ARG A 264 -12.33 18.54 26.09
C ARG A 264 -13.36 18.69 24.95
N GLY A 265 -13.29 19.78 24.18
CA GLY A 265 -14.16 19.99 23.01
C GLY A 265 -13.76 19.24 21.73
N MET A 266 -12.61 18.55 21.71
CA MET A 266 -12.11 17.85 20.53
C MET A 266 -12.34 16.33 20.57
N ASP A 267 -12.81 15.79 21.69
CA ASP A 267 -13.11 14.35 21.88
C ASP A 267 -11.98 13.42 21.43
N LEU A 268 -10.74 13.77 21.79
CA LEU A 268 -9.55 13.03 21.39
C LEU A 268 -9.26 11.90 22.37
N GLU A 269 -9.28 10.68 21.86
CA GLU A 269 -8.86 9.48 22.58
C GLU A 269 -8.11 8.52 21.64
N PHE A 270 -7.28 7.66 22.24
CA PHE A 270 -6.67 6.55 21.52
C PHE A 270 -7.60 5.34 21.58
N ASP A 271 -8.13 4.97 20.42
CA ASP A 271 -8.94 3.77 20.23
C ASP A 271 -8.04 2.54 20.03
N GLN A 272 -8.49 1.37 20.46
CA GLN A 272 -7.73 0.12 20.37
C GLN A 272 -8.53 -0.94 19.60
N PRO A 273 -7.92 -1.63 18.62
CA PRO A 273 -8.61 -2.69 17.88
C PRO A 273 -9.05 -3.86 18.78
N LEU A 274 -10.34 -4.19 18.72
CA LEU A 274 -10.97 -5.30 19.45
C LEU A 274 -10.76 -6.60 18.68
N ARG A 275 -9.58 -7.20 18.88
CA ARG A 275 -9.12 -8.36 18.08
C ARG A 275 -10.09 -9.55 18.08
N GLU A 276 -10.80 -9.76 19.18
CA GLU A 276 -11.77 -10.87 19.33
C GLU A 276 -12.94 -10.79 18.35
N LEU A 277 -13.27 -9.58 17.90
CA LEU A 277 -14.32 -9.30 16.92
C LEU A 277 -13.76 -9.17 15.49
N GLY A 278 -12.45 -9.37 15.31
CA GLY A 278 -11.81 -9.24 14.01
C GLY A 278 -12.10 -10.42 13.08
N PHE A 279 -12.13 -10.15 11.78
CA PHE A 279 -12.40 -11.13 10.75
C PHE A 279 -11.48 -10.94 9.54
N HIS A 280 -11.32 -11.99 8.73
CA HIS A 280 -10.57 -11.91 7.48
C HIS A 280 -11.50 -11.50 6.33
N GLY A 281 -11.01 -10.65 5.44
CA GLY A 281 -11.70 -10.23 4.23
C GLY A 281 -10.76 -9.53 3.27
N VAL A 282 -11.24 -9.23 2.07
CA VAL A 282 -10.48 -8.57 1.00
C VAL A 282 -11.07 -7.17 0.78
N PRO A 283 -10.61 -6.13 1.50
CA PRO A 283 -11.10 -4.76 1.31
C PRO A 283 -10.54 -4.10 0.04
N TYR A 284 -9.41 -4.59 -0.44
CA TYR A 284 -8.72 -4.07 -1.63
C TYR A 284 -8.30 -5.21 -2.56
N LYS A 285 -7.00 -5.55 -2.60
CA LYS A 285 -6.45 -6.59 -3.50
C LYS A 285 -6.03 -7.88 -2.78
N ALA A 286 -5.86 -7.83 -1.46
CA ALA A 286 -5.34 -8.95 -0.68
C ALA A 286 -6.24 -9.20 0.54
N SER A 287 -6.22 -10.44 1.02
CA SER A 287 -6.88 -10.80 2.27
C SER A 287 -6.14 -10.17 3.44
N ALA A 288 -6.88 -9.40 4.25
CA ALA A 288 -6.37 -8.71 5.42
C ALA A 288 -7.24 -9.03 6.63
N PHE A 289 -6.67 -8.88 7.82
CA PHE A 289 -7.40 -9.04 9.07
C PHE A 289 -8.00 -7.69 9.49
N ILE A 290 -9.30 -7.56 9.32
CA ILE A 290 -10.06 -6.34 9.60
C ILE A 290 -10.59 -6.43 11.02
N VAL A 291 -10.42 -5.37 11.79
CA VAL A 291 -10.75 -5.37 13.21
C VAL A 291 -11.63 -4.16 13.54
N PRO A 292 -12.77 -4.35 14.22
CA PRO A 292 -13.53 -3.25 14.74
C PRO A 292 -12.83 -2.64 15.97
N THR A 293 -13.10 -1.37 16.19
CA THR A 293 -12.69 -0.57 17.35
C THR A 293 -13.96 -0.02 18.00
N SER A 294 -13.85 0.82 19.02
CA SER A 294 -15.05 1.41 19.64
C SER A 294 -15.86 2.28 18.67
N SER A 295 -15.17 2.94 17.73
CA SER A 295 -15.77 3.97 16.85
C SER A 295 -15.58 3.72 15.35
N CYS A 296 -14.71 2.78 14.98
CA CYS A 296 -14.29 2.54 13.60
C CYS A 296 -14.16 1.04 13.25
N LEU A 297 -14.19 0.73 11.97
CA LEU A 297 -13.71 -0.54 11.40
C LEU A 297 -12.37 -0.28 10.69
N VAL A 298 -11.31 -1.01 11.07
CA VAL A 298 -9.94 -0.67 10.66
C VAL A 298 -9.12 -1.86 10.17
N GLU A 299 -8.16 -1.57 9.29
CA GLU A 299 -7.03 -2.40 8.92
C GLU A 299 -5.80 -1.47 8.86
N LEU A 300 -4.87 -1.67 9.79
CA LEU A 300 -3.75 -0.74 10.02
C LEU A 300 -2.38 -1.38 9.80
N ILE A 301 -2.31 -2.68 9.50
CA ILE A 301 -1.04 -3.41 9.44
C ILE A 301 -0.41 -3.28 8.05
N GLU A 302 -1.22 -3.48 7.03
CA GLU A 302 -0.83 -3.40 5.64
C GLU A 302 -1.29 -2.09 5.00
N THR A 303 -0.70 -1.76 3.85
CA THR A 303 -1.09 -0.57 3.07
C THR A 303 -1.69 -1.03 1.76
N PRO A 304 -2.79 -0.44 1.28
CA PRO A 304 -3.43 0.77 1.80
C PRO A 304 -4.25 0.53 3.08
N PHE A 305 -4.17 1.47 4.02
CA PHE A 305 -4.89 1.39 5.29
C PHE A 305 -6.40 1.51 5.09
N LEU A 306 -7.16 0.73 5.85
CA LEU A 306 -8.61 0.87 5.93
C LEU A 306 -8.98 1.58 7.23
N VAL A 307 -9.70 2.70 7.14
CA VAL A 307 -10.29 3.38 8.30
C VAL A 307 -11.70 3.82 7.94
N VAL A 308 -12.70 3.18 8.53
CA VAL A 308 -14.11 3.48 8.34
C VAL A 308 -14.71 3.92 9.66
N SER A 309 -15.25 5.13 9.73
CA SER A 309 -15.94 5.62 10.92
C SER A 309 -17.36 5.07 10.94
N LEU A 310 -17.78 4.45 12.04
CA LEU A 310 -19.13 3.86 12.13
C LEU A 310 -20.23 4.92 11.99
N ASN A 311 -19.99 6.12 12.52
CA ASN A 311 -20.91 7.26 12.40
C ASN A 311 -21.17 7.74 10.96
N GLU A 312 -20.28 7.40 10.00
CA GLU A 312 -20.43 7.75 8.59
C GLU A 312 -21.16 6.68 7.77
N ILE A 313 -21.42 5.51 8.36
CA ILE A 313 -22.14 4.41 7.72
C ILE A 313 -23.63 4.71 7.77
N GLU A 314 -24.30 4.55 6.63
CA GLU A 314 -25.75 4.62 6.50
C GLU A 314 -26.38 3.24 6.68
N ILE A 315 -25.96 2.27 5.85
CA ILE A 315 -26.37 0.87 5.95
C ILE A 315 -25.23 -0.08 5.59
N VAL A 316 -25.36 -1.34 5.98
CA VAL A 316 -24.50 -2.44 5.53
C VAL A 316 -25.32 -3.47 4.76
N ASN A 317 -24.82 -3.97 3.64
CA ASN A 317 -25.45 -5.07 2.91
C ASN A 317 -24.50 -6.27 2.85
N LEU A 318 -24.96 -7.40 3.37
CA LEU A 318 -24.26 -8.68 3.33
C LEU A 318 -24.68 -9.40 2.05
N GLU A 319 -23.80 -9.44 1.06
CA GLU A 319 -24.05 -10.01 -0.26
C GLU A 319 -23.56 -11.45 -0.37
N ARG A 320 -24.20 -12.23 -1.24
CA ARG A 320 -23.91 -13.65 -1.46
C ARG A 320 -24.10 -14.52 -0.21
N VAL A 321 -24.96 -14.08 0.71
CA VAL A 321 -25.34 -14.88 1.87
C VAL A 321 -26.36 -15.93 1.42
N GLY A 322 -26.02 -17.22 1.58
CA GLY A 322 -26.88 -18.32 1.16
C GLY A 322 -26.33 -19.69 1.54
N LEU A 323 -27.21 -20.69 1.56
CA LEU A 323 -26.87 -22.08 1.88
C LEU A 323 -25.84 -22.62 0.88
N GLY A 324 -24.70 -23.11 1.39
CA GLY A 324 -23.63 -23.73 0.59
C GLY A 324 -22.51 -22.78 0.16
N GLN A 325 -22.63 -21.46 0.38
CA GLN A 325 -21.54 -20.53 0.13
C GLN A 325 -20.51 -20.56 1.28
N LYS A 326 -19.24 -20.70 0.94
CA LYS A 326 -18.14 -20.67 1.93
C LYS A 326 -17.77 -19.25 2.34
N ASN A 327 -17.97 -18.30 1.43
CA ASN A 327 -17.61 -16.90 1.61
C ASN A 327 -18.78 -16.02 1.19
N PHE A 328 -18.89 -14.85 1.80
CA PHE A 328 -19.85 -13.80 1.45
C PHE A 328 -19.10 -12.47 1.29
N ASP A 329 -19.77 -11.44 0.80
CA ASP A 329 -19.21 -10.09 0.72
C ASP A 329 -19.98 -9.13 1.62
N MET A 330 -19.33 -8.07 2.06
CA MET A 330 -19.96 -7.00 2.82
C MET A 330 -19.79 -5.68 2.08
N THR A 331 -20.90 -5.00 1.79
CA THR A 331 -20.89 -3.65 1.22
C THR A 331 -21.33 -2.65 2.26
N ILE A 332 -20.50 -1.63 2.49
CA ILE A 332 -20.76 -0.53 3.40
C ILE A 332 -21.18 0.69 2.56
N VAL A 333 -22.41 1.16 2.80
CA VAL A 333 -22.94 2.38 2.19
C VAL A 333 -22.76 3.54 3.17
N PHE A 334 -22.24 4.65 2.68
CA PHE A 334 -21.99 5.84 3.49
C PHE A 334 -23.18 6.81 3.45
N LYS A 335 -23.31 7.62 4.49
CA LYS A 335 -24.31 8.72 4.57
C LYS A 335 -24.12 9.77 3.47
N ASP A 336 -22.88 9.95 3.01
CA ASP A 336 -22.59 10.76 1.83
C ASP A 336 -22.73 9.91 0.57
N PHE A 337 -23.88 9.97 -0.11
CA PHE A 337 -24.15 9.19 -1.33
C PHE A 337 -23.27 9.58 -2.52
N LYS A 338 -22.50 10.67 -2.44
CA LYS A 338 -21.48 11.00 -3.45
C LYS A 338 -20.20 10.20 -3.29
N ARG A 339 -19.99 9.60 -2.10
CA ARG A 339 -18.87 8.71 -1.83
C ARG A 339 -19.22 7.32 -2.34
N ASP A 340 -18.31 6.72 -3.10
CA ASP A 340 -18.44 5.32 -3.52
C ASP A 340 -18.55 4.38 -2.32
N VAL A 341 -19.34 3.31 -2.47
CA VAL A 341 -19.46 2.25 -1.46
C VAL A 341 -18.11 1.57 -1.23
N LEU A 342 -17.89 1.11 0.01
CA LEU A 342 -16.76 0.25 0.32
C LEU A 342 -17.22 -1.20 0.29
N ARG A 343 -16.52 -2.03 -0.46
CA ARG A 343 -16.79 -3.46 -0.54
C ARG A 343 -15.65 -4.25 0.11
N ILE A 344 -16.01 -5.22 0.95
CA ILE A 344 -15.09 -6.16 1.57
C ILE A 344 -15.48 -7.54 1.06
N ASP A 345 -14.62 -8.11 0.22
CA ASP A 345 -14.89 -9.35 -0.47
C ASP A 345 -14.42 -10.58 0.30
N SER A 346 -14.99 -11.74 -0.04
CA SER A 346 -14.48 -13.06 0.36
C SER A 346 -14.33 -13.24 1.88
N ILE A 347 -15.30 -12.75 2.65
CA ILE A 347 -15.37 -12.96 4.10
C ILE A 347 -15.82 -14.40 4.38
N PRO A 348 -15.10 -15.18 5.21
CA PRO A 348 -15.51 -16.54 5.56
C PRO A 348 -16.89 -16.57 6.22
N SER A 349 -17.76 -17.51 5.83
CA SER A 349 -19.11 -17.65 6.40
C SER A 349 -19.12 -17.91 7.90
N THR A 350 -18.01 -18.42 8.47
CA THR A 350 -17.83 -18.59 9.92
C THR A 350 -17.83 -17.27 10.68
N ALA A 351 -17.54 -16.14 10.03
CA ALA A 351 -17.54 -14.81 10.64
C ALA A 351 -18.90 -14.10 10.51
N LEU A 352 -19.87 -14.68 9.79
CA LEU A 352 -21.16 -14.05 9.50
C LEU A 352 -21.92 -13.68 10.77
N ASP A 353 -22.10 -14.63 11.68
CA ASP A 353 -22.86 -14.42 12.92
C ASP A 353 -22.20 -13.37 13.81
N GLY A 354 -20.87 -13.40 13.92
CA GLY A 354 -20.10 -12.41 14.69
C GLY A 354 -20.19 -11.00 14.09
N ILE A 355 -20.22 -10.87 12.76
CA ILE A 355 -20.42 -9.59 12.08
C ILE A 355 -21.85 -9.08 12.31
N LYS A 356 -22.88 -9.93 12.25
CA LYS A 356 -24.27 -9.54 12.53
C LYS A 356 -24.43 -9.04 13.97
N GLU A 357 -23.91 -9.78 14.95
CA GLU A 357 -23.94 -9.37 16.37
C GLU A 357 -23.22 -8.04 16.60
N TRP A 358 -22.09 -7.83 15.92
CA TRP A 358 -21.37 -6.56 15.97
C TRP A 358 -22.18 -5.40 15.36
N LEU A 359 -22.81 -5.61 14.20
CA LEU A 359 -23.67 -4.61 13.55
C LEU A 359 -24.88 -4.25 14.43
N ASP A 360 -25.51 -5.24 15.06
CA ASP A 360 -26.62 -5.04 16.00
C ASP A 360 -26.17 -4.24 17.24
N THR A 361 -25.01 -4.58 17.80
CA THR A 361 -24.47 -3.90 19.00
C THR A 361 -24.10 -2.44 18.70
N THR A 362 -23.74 -2.13 17.46
CA THR A 362 -23.38 -0.79 17.00
C THR A 362 -24.55 0.01 16.43
N ASP A 363 -25.78 -0.52 16.50
CA ASP A 363 -27.01 0.08 15.96
C ASP A 363 -26.90 0.41 14.46
N LEU A 364 -26.19 -0.45 13.71
CA LEU A 364 -26.04 -0.33 12.27
C LEU A 364 -27.04 -1.25 11.57
N LYS A 365 -27.94 -0.65 10.79
CA LYS A 365 -28.91 -1.42 10.02
C LYS A 365 -28.20 -2.20 8.92
N TYR A 366 -28.45 -3.50 8.88
CA TYR A 366 -27.94 -4.37 7.83
C TYR A 366 -29.04 -5.12 7.07
N TYR A 367 -28.72 -5.51 5.84
CA TYR A 367 -29.54 -6.30 4.94
C TYR A 367 -28.77 -7.51 4.42
N GLU A 368 -29.48 -8.54 3.96
CA GLU A 368 -28.90 -9.74 3.38
C GLU A 368 -29.39 -9.90 1.94
N SER A 369 -28.47 -10.13 1.02
CA SER A 369 -28.75 -10.36 -0.39
C SER A 369 -28.06 -11.61 -0.88
N ARG A 370 -28.75 -12.39 -1.71
CA ARG A 370 -28.19 -13.59 -2.36
C ARG A 370 -27.28 -13.24 -3.55
N LEU A 371 -27.42 -12.04 -4.10
CA LEU A 371 -26.70 -11.56 -5.29
C LEU A 371 -25.92 -10.29 -4.99
N ASN A 372 -24.89 -10.02 -5.78
CA ASN A 372 -24.19 -8.74 -5.75
C ASN A 372 -25.04 -7.67 -6.44
N LEU A 373 -25.20 -6.52 -5.80
CA LEU A 373 -26.02 -5.42 -6.31
C LEU A 373 -25.18 -4.42 -7.09
N ASN A 374 -25.80 -3.73 -8.06
CA ASN A 374 -25.16 -2.62 -8.77
C ASN A 374 -25.33 -1.31 -8.01
N TRP A 375 -24.51 -1.14 -6.96
CA TRP A 375 -24.56 0.02 -6.06
C TRP A 375 -24.38 1.37 -6.77
N ARG A 376 -23.58 1.43 -7.85
CA ARG A 376 -23.41 2.67 -8.61
C ARG A 376 -24.72 3.14 -9.25
N SER A 377 -25.49 2.21 -9.82
CA SER A 377 -26.79 2.55 -10.39
C SER A 377 -27.78 2.93 -9.30
N ILE A 378 -27.81 2.19 -8.19
CA ILE A 378 -28.71 2.44 -7.06
C ILE A 378 -28.45 3.83 -6.44
N LEU A 379 -27.21 4.11 -6.07
CA LEU A 379 -26.82 5.40 -5.47
C LEU A 379 -27.06 6.57 -6.42
N LYS A 380 -26.88 6.37 -7.73
CA LYS A 380 -27.20 7.40 -8.72
C LYS A 380 -28.69 7.74 -8.72
N THR A 381 -29.57 6.73 -8.76
CA THR A 381 -31.03 6.94 -8.70
C THR A 381 -31.44 7.66 -7.40
N ILE A 382 -30.84 7.29 -6.26
CA ILE A 382 -31.11 7.94 -4.96
C ILE A 382 -30.61 9.40 -4.96
N THR A 383 -29.45 9.67 -5.56
CA THR A 383 -28.88 11.01 -5.63
C THR A 383 -29.66 11.92 -6.58
N ASP A 384 -30.22 11.37 -7.65
CA ASP A 384 -31.01 12.10 -8.64
C ASP A 384 -32.42 12.45 -8.11
N ASP A 385 -33.06 11.56 -7.32
CA ASP A 385 -34.39 11.79 -6.74
C ASP A 385 -34.53 11.20 -5.30
N PRO A 386 -34.09 11.94 -4.26
CA PRO A 386 -34.13 11.45 -2.89
C PRO A 386 -35.53 11.45 -2.26
N GLU A 387 -36.45 12.30 -2.73
CA GLU A 387 -37.82 12.35 -2.19
C GLU A 387 -38.59 11.10 -2.59
N LYS A 388 -38.51 10.72 -3.87
CA LYS A 388 -39.12 9.50 -4.37
C LYS A 388 -38.58 8.25 -3.67
N PHE A 389 -37.27 8.21 -3.39
CA PHE A 389 -36.68 7.09 -2.64
C PHE A 389 -37.32 6.91 -1.26
N ILE A 390 -37.61 8.01 -0.55
CA ILE A 390 -38.26 7.96 0.76
C ILE A 390 -39.73 7.52 0.62
N GLU A 391 -40.44 8.02 -0.40
CA GLU A 391 -41.83 7.63 -0.69
C GLU A 391 -41.98 6.14 -1.03
N ASP A 392 -41.01 5.58 -1.77
CA ASP A 392 -40.98 4.18 -2.19
C ASP A 392 -40.54 3.21 -1.06
N GLY A 393 -40.38 3.69 0.18
CA GLY A 393 -40.03 2.86 1.34
C GLY A 393 -38.53 2.77 1.62
N GLY A 394 -37.70 3.64 1.02
CA GLY A 394 -36.28 3.77 1.31
C GLY A 394 -35.51 2.47 1.06
N TRP A 395 -34.80 1.99 2.09
CA TRP A 395 -33.96 0.79 2.00
C TRP A 395 -34.74 -0.54 2.03
N GLU A 396 -36.07 -0.52 2.13
CA GLU A 396 -36.88 -1.73 2.25
C GLU A 396 -36.81 -2.64 1.01
N PHE A 397 -36.47 -2.11 -0.17
CA PHE A 397 -36.28 -2.93 -1.37
C PHE A 397 -35.16 -3.98 -1.23
N LEU A 398 -34.23 -3.79 -0.28
CA LEU A 398 -33.18 -4.75 0.04
C LEU A 398 -33.68 -5.95 0.85
N ASN A 399 -34.87 -5.84 1.45
CA ASN A 399 -35.49 -6.89 2.25
C ASN A 399 -36.23 -7.91 1.37
N MET A 400 -35.51 -8.50 0.39
CA MET A 400 -36.10 -9.39 -0.62
C MET A 400 -36.69 -10.69 -0.05
N GLU A 401 -36.46 -11.03 1.23
CA GLU A 401 -37.06 -12.21 1.88
C GLU A 401 -38.52 -11.99 2.33
N VAL A 402 -38.98 -10.73 2.48
CA VAL A 402 -40.40 -10.45 2.78
C VAL A 402 -41.26 -10.53 1.52
N SER A 403 -40.67 -10.26 0.35
CA SER A 403 -41.36 -10.32 -0.94
C SER A 403 -41.58 -11.76 -1.45
N ASP A 404 -40.72 -12.70 -1.06
CA ASP A 404 -40.74 -14.10 -1.53
C ASP A 404 -41.43 -15.06 -0.55
N SER A 405 -41.91 -14.56 0.60
CA SER A 405 -42.64 -15.34 1.62
C SER A 405 -44.14 -15.01 1.72
N GLY A 406 -44.66 -14.19 0.77
CA GLY A 406 -46.04 -13.70 0.78
C GLY A 406 -46.81 -13.82 -0.54
N SER A 407 -46.32 -14.57 -1.54
CA SER A 407 -47.01 -14.78 -2.81
C SER A 407 -47.10 -16.26 -3.16
N ASP A 408 -47.87 -16.99 -2.35
CA ASP A 408 -48.36 -18.34 -2.66
C ASP A 408 -49.84 -18.25 -3.06
N GLU A 409 -50.14 -17.38 -4.06
CA GLU A 409 -51.43 -17.31 -4.78
C GLU A 409 -51.29 -16.38 -6.00
N SER A 410 -50.65 -16.86 -7.05
CA SER A 410 -50.94 -16.36 -8.41
C SER A 410 -50.88 -17.53 -9.38
N GLU A 411 -52.08 -17.88 -9.82
CA GLU A 411 -52.44 -19.05 -10.61
C GLU A 411 -51.59 -19.22 -11.87
N GLU A 412 -51.25 -20.48 -12.13
CA GLU A 412 -50.98 -21.03 -13.45
C GLU A 412 -51.92 -20.44 -14.51
N SER A 413 -51.40 -19.56 -15.36
CA SER A 413 -52.03 -19.17 -16.62
C SER A 413 -51.16 -19.70 -17.76
N ASP A 414 -51.23 -21.01 -17.95
CA ASP A 414 -50.89 -21.68 -19.20
C ASP A 414 -51.86 -21.21 -20.29
N GLN A 415 -51.45 -20.18 -21.06
CA GLN A 415 -52.13 -19.76 -22.28
C GLN A 415 -51.24 -20.14 -23.46
N GLY A 416 -51.68 -21.20 -24.13
CA GLY A 416 -51.00 -21.84 -25.26
C GLY A 416 -50.67 -20.88 -26.39
N TYR A 417 -49.43 -21.02 -26.85
CA TYR A 417 -48.89 -20.36 -28.03
C TYR A 417 -49.45 -21.01 -29.31
N GLU A 418 -50.31 -20.30 -30.04
CA GLU A 418 -50.63 -20.58 -31.44
C GLU A 418 -49.85 -19.59 -32.36
N PRO A 419 -49.15 -20.07 -33.41
CA PRO A 419 -48.36 -19.20 -34.27
C PRO A 419 -49.23 -18.66 -35.42
N SER A 420 -49.21 -17.34 -35.65
CA SER A 420 -49.69 -16.76 -36.91
C SER A 420 -48.52 -16.18 -37.70
N ASP A 421 -48.22 -16.88 -38.80
CA ASP A 421 -47.46 -16.41 -39.97
C ASP A 421 -47.93 -15.03 -40.45
N GLY A 422 -46.97 -14.18 -40.82
CA GLY A 422 -47.28 -12.91 -41.50
C GLY A 422 -46.11 -11.95 -41.63
N GLN A 423 -45.13 -12.31 -42.46
CA GLN A 423 -44.00 -11.48 -42.93
C GLN A 423 -44.36 -10.01 -43.23
N SER A 424 -43.50 -9.09 -42.79
CA SER A 424 -42.94 -8.09 -43.72
C SER A 424 -41.57 -7.62 -43.22
N GLU A 425 -40.55 -7.93 -44.02
CA GLU A 425 -39.19 -7.43 -43.84
C GLU A 425 -39.09 -5.97 -44.27
N SER A 426 -38.29 -5.18 -43.55
CA SER A 426 -37.34 -4.26 -44.19
C SER A 426 -36.21 -3.94 -43.23
N ALA A 427 -35.01 -4.32 -43.67
CA ALA A 427 -33.73 -4.10 -43.02
C ALA A 427 -33.22 -2.67 -43.23
N SER A 428 -32.54 -2.11 -42.24
CA SER A 428 -31.39 -1.22 -42.45
C SER A 428 -30.54 -1.14 -41.19
N ASP A 429 -29.25 -1.42 -41.40
CA ASP A 429 -28.12 -1.66 -40.50
C ASP A 429 -27.63 -0.50 -39.60
N GLU A 430 -26.95 -0.94 -38.52
CA GLU A 430 -25.72 -0.41 -37.88
C GLU A 430 -25.72 0.96 -37.15
N ASP A 431 -25.49 0.94 -35.82
CA ASP A 431 -24.15 1.16 -35.24
C ASP A 431 -24.11 0.80 -33.73
N ASP A 432 -23.05 0.11 -33.31
CA ASP A 432 -22.80 -0.46 -31.98
C ASP A 432 -21.98 0.51 -31.12
N SER A 433 -22.49 0.89 -29.93
CA SER A 433 -21.77 1.72 -28.96
C SER A 433 -21.64 1.01 -27.63
N SER A 434 -20.69 0.09 -27.57
CA SER A 434 -20.26 -0.60 -26.34
C SER A 434 -19.23 0.26 -25.57
N GLY A 435 -19.70 0.88 -24.50
CA GLY A 435 -18.88 1.60 -23.52
C GLY A 435 -18.11 0.63 -22.59
N GLY A 436 -16.92 0.22 -23.03
CA GLY A 436 -15.98 -0.57 -22.21
C GLY A 436 -15.06 0.30 -21.36
N SER A 437 -15.26 0.26 -20.04
CA SER A 437 -14.36 0.82 -19.02
C SER A 437 -13.37 -0.27 -18.60
N LEU A 438 -12.07 -0.14 -18.89
CA LEU A 438 -11.07 -1.05 -18.33
C LEU A 438 -9.76 -0.34 -17.94
N VAL A 439 -9.53 -0.39 -16.63
CA VAL A 439 -8.30 -0.49 -15.84
C VAL A 439 -6.94 -0.58 -16.59
N GLU A 440 -6.00 0.28 -16.20
CA GLU A 440 -4.56 0.07 -16.43
C GLU A 440 -4.06 -0.98 -15.41
N SER A 441 -3.70 -2.16 -15.90
CA SER A 441 -2.82 -3.11 -15.21
C SER A 441 -1.45 -3.05 -15.86
N GLU A 442 -0.42 -2.97 -15.02
CA GLU A 442 0.99 -2.93 -15.38
C GLU A 442 1.45 -4.35 -15.80
N GLU A 443 1.98 -4.47 -17.02
CA GLU A 443 2.65 -5.67 -17.52
C GLU A 443 4.17 -5.45 -17.40
N ASP A 444 4.84 -6.26 -16.56
CA ASP A 444 6.28 -6.49 -16.61
C ASP A 444 6.54 -7.69 -17.54
N GLU A 445 7.31 -7.45 -18.60
CA GLU A 445 7.68 -8.44 -19.62
C GLU A 445 8.67 -9.49 -19.06
N THR A 446 8.35 -10.75 -19.32
CA THR A 446 9.17 -11.96 -19.16
C THR A 446 10.12 -12.15 -20.35
N GLU A 447 11.37 -12.52 -20.10
CA GLU A 447 12.25 -13.13 -21.11
C GLU A 447 12.18 -14.67 -21.03
N GLU A 448 11.84 -15.31 -22.17
CA GLU A 448 12.00 -16.73 -22.53
C GLU A 448 13.51 -17.10 -22.57
N SER A 449 14.03 -18.33 -22.54
CA SER A 449 13.63 -19.69 -22.95
C SER A 449 14.64 -20.68 -22.30
N GLU A 450 14.33 -21.95 -22.03
CA GLU A 450 14.66 -23.09 -22.90
C GLU A 450 13.94 -24.37 -22.41
N GLU A 451 13.57 -25.20 -23.39
CA GLU A 451 12.63 -26.33 -23.34
C GLU A 451 13.25 -27.69 -22.95
N GLU A 452 12.39 -28.53 -22.37
CA GLU A 452 12.24 -30.00 -22.43
C GLU A 452 13.41 -30.98 -22.18
N SER A 453 13.19 -31.92 -21.24
CA SER A 453 13.26 -33.36 -21.52
C SER A 453 12.61 -34.16 -20.38
N ASP A 454 11.42 -34.72 -20.65
CA ASP A 454 10.76 -35.72 -19.82
C ASP A 454 11.45 -37.09 -20.00
N GLU A 455 11.95 -37.68 -18.91
CA GLU A 455 12.13 -39.14 -18.79
C GLU A 455 11.57 -39.59 -17.44
N GLU A 456 10.46 -40.35 -17.50
CA GLU A 456 9.82 -41.00 -16.36
C GLU A 456 10.75 -42.08 -15.76
N GLU A 457 11.46 -41.75 -14.68
CA GLU A 457 12.11 -42.75 -13.83
C GLU A 457 11.32 -42.90 -12.52
N LYS A 458 10.67 -44.06 -12.34
CA LYS A 458 9.97 -44.43 -11.11
C LYS A 458 10.93 -44.33 -9.91
N GLY A 459 10.77 -43.28 -9.11
CA GLY A 459 11.48 -43.11 -7.85
C GLY A 459 11.23 -44.29 -6.90
N LYS A 460 12.30 -44.75 -6.26
CA LYS A 460 12.26 -45.74 -5.18
C LYS A 460 11.40 -45.21 -4.02
N SER A 461 10.63 -46.07 -3.37
CA SER A 461 9.77 -45.64 -2.27
C SER A 461 10.61 -45.21 -1.06
N TRP A 462 10.05 -44.32 -0.23
CA TRP A 462 10.68 -43.82 1.00
C TRP A 462 11.18 -44.94 1.93
N GLU A 463 10.51 -46.09 1.90
CA GLU A 463 10.84 -47.26 2.72
C GLU A 463 12.13 -47.95 2.25
N GLU A 464 12.43 -47.94 0.95
CA GLU A 464 13.72 -48.42 0.42
C GLU A 464 14.87 -47.49 0.79
N LEU A 465 14.65 -46.17 0.74
CA LEU A 465 15.66 -45.17 1.11
C LEU A 465 16.00 -45.19 2.61
N GLU A 466 15.02 -45.38 3.49
CA GLU A 466 15.27 -45.54 4.93
C GLU A 466 16.02 -46.84 5.25
N THR A 467 15.71 -47.92 4.54
CA THR A 467 16.39 -49.21 4.71
C THR A 467 17.85 -49.14 4.24
N GLU A 468 18.12 -48.45 3.14
CA GLU A 468 19.48 -48.27 2.61
C GLU A 468 20.34 -47.38 3.52
N ALA A 469 19.77 -46.30 4.07
CA ALA A 469 20.45 -45.45 5.06
C ALA A 469 20.75 -46.18 6.38
N SER A 470 19.80 -46.96 6.89
CA SER A 470 19.96 -47.78 8.10
C SER A 470 21.04 -48.85 7.95
N ASN A 471 21.15 -49.47 6.77
CA ASN A 471 22.22 -50.44 6.50
C ASN A 471 23.59 -49.77 6.36
N ALA A 472 23.68 -48.57 5.78
CA ALA A 472 24.94 -47.81 5.67
C ALA A 472 25.50 -47.37 7.04
N ASP A 473 24.62 -47.00 7.98
CA ASP A 473 25.01 -46.68 9.36
C ASP A 473 25.42 -47.93 10.15
N ARG A 474 24.83 -49.10 9.83
CA ARG A 474 25.20 -50.38 10.44
C ARG A 474 26.53 -50.95 9.89
N GLU A 475 26.85 -50.66 8.63
CA GLU A 475 28.09 -51.09 7.97
C GLU A 475 29.29 -50.22 8.38
N LYS A 476 29.07 -48.94 8.72
CA LYS A 476 30.04 -48.08 9.39
C LYS A 476 30.05 -48.32 10.91
N GLY A 477 30.36 -49.55 11.30
CA GLY A 477 30.57 -49.93 12.68
C GLY A 477 31.69 -49.12 13.35
N VAL A 478 31.33 -48.42 14.43
CA VAL A 478 32.09 -48.28 15.69
C VAL A 478 33.62 -48.20 15.60
N GLU A 479 34.19 -47.16 14.98
CA GLU A 479 35.55 -46.73 15.34
C GLU A 479 35.46 -45.66 16.44
N SER A 480 35.70 -46.14 17.66
CA SER A 480 35.85 -45.35 18.88
C SER A 480 36.98 -44.32 18.71
N ASP A 481 36.59 -43.07 18.42
CA ASP A 481 37.52 -41.95 18.28
C ASP A 481 38.07 -41.58 19.67
N SER A 482 39.19 -42.21 20.04
CA SER A 482 39.86 -42.01 21.33
C SER A 482 40.25 -40.55 21.56
N GLU A 483 40.18 -40.07 22.81
CA GLU A 483 40.41 -38.67 23.21
C GLU A 483 41.75 -38.06 22.74
N GLU A 484 42.72 -38.88 22.31
CA GLU A 484 44.01 -38.44 21.81
C GLU A 484 43.93 -37.79 20.41
N GLU A 485 43.01 -38.21 19.54
CA GLU A 485 42.87 -37.61 18.20
C GLU A 485 42.19 -36.23 18.26
N ARG A 486 41.24 -36.08 19.19
CA ARG A 486 40.57 -34.79 19.49
C ARG A 486 41.55 -33.73 20.02
N LYS A 487 42.56 -34.13 20.81
CA LYS A 487 43.61 -33.22 21.30
C LYS A 487 44.58 -32.78 20.19
N ARG A 488 44.92 -33.66 19.24
CA ARG A 488 45.77 -33.29 18.09
C ARG A 488 45.08 -32.31 17.13
N ARG A 489 43.76 -32.43 16.92
CA ARG A 489 42.99 -31.47 16.11
C ARG A 489 42.86 -30.10 16.78
N LYS A 490 42.74 -30.03 18.12
CA LYS A 490 42.74 -28.77 18.88
C LYS A 490 44.07 -28.01 18.84
N MET A 491 45.21 -28.70 18.80
CA MET A 491 46.54 -28.06 18.70
C MET A 491 46.84 -27.46 17.31
N LYS A 492 46.24 -27.97 16.22
CA LYS A 492 46.42 -27.40 14.87
C LYS A 492 45.57 -26.14 14.60
N ALA A 493 44.55 -25.85 15.42
CA ALA A 493 43.66 -24.70 15.22
C ALA A 493 44.15 -23.39 15.88
N PHE A 494 45.16 -23.44 16.76
CA PHE A 494 45.72 -22.23 17.42
C PHE A 494 46.94 -21.62 16.70
N GLY A 495 47.33 -22.16 15.54
CA GLY A 495 48.50 -21.71 14.78
C GLY A 495 48.16 -20.85 13.57
N LYS A 496 47.40 -19.74 13.73
CA LYS A 496 47.27 -18.68 12.70
C LYS A 496 46.74 -17.37 13.29
N SER A 497 47.42 -16.84 14.30
CA SER A 497 47.29 -15.44 14.72
C SER A 497 48.60 -14.71 14.46
N ARG A 498 48.52 -13.67 13.62
CA ARG A 498 49.61 -12.74 13.29
C ARG A 498 50.29 -12.21 14.55
N VAL A 499 51.61 -12.25 14.54
CA VAL A 499 52.52 -11.58 15.48
C VAL A 499 52.30 -10.06 15.43
N PRO A 500 52.04 -9.37 16.56
CA PRO A 500 52.20 -7.93 16.65
C PRO A 500 53.67 -7.61 16.99
N ASP A 501 54.29 -6.78 16.17
CA ASP A 501 55.66 -6.31 16.34
C ASP A 501 55.77 -5.41 17.60
N ARG A 502 56.66 -5.79 18.52
CA ARG A 502 56.98 -5.04 19.74
C ARG A 502 58.01 -3.96 19.40
N ARG A 503 57.63 -2.69 19.50
CA ARG A 503 58.58 -1.58 19.70
C ARG A 503 58.69 -1.30 21.19
N ASP A 504 59.91 -1.40 21.73
CA ASP A 504 60.28 -0.84 23.03
C ASP A 504 61.23 0.37 22.80
N PRO A 505 61.29 1.34 23.74
CA PRO A 505 61.84 2.67 23.55
C PRO A 505 63.30 2.78 24.03
N ARG A 506 64.08 3.65 23.38
CA ARG A 506 65.08 4.58 23.95
C ARG A 506 66.06 5.05 22.87
N GLY A 507 66.21 6.37 22.76
CA GLY A 507 67.52 7.00 22.57
C GLY A 507 67.89 7.56 21.18
N SER A 508 68.14 8.87 21.16
CA SER A 508 68.99 9.65 20.22
C SER A 508 68.49 9.78 18.77
N GLY A 509 68.48 10.91 18.10
CA GLY A 509 68.98 12.28 18.29
C GLY A 509 68.67 13.03 16.97
N GLY A 510 68.51 14.36 17.00
CA GLY A 510 68.15 15.19 15.82
C GLY A 510 69.19 15.19 14.68
N PRO A 511 69.19 16.15 13.71
CA PRO A 511 68.44 17.42 13.64
C PRO A 511 67.81 17.71 12.23
N PRO A 512 67.24 18.91 11.98
CA PRO A 512 66.18 19.14 10.98
C PRO A 512 66.58 20.02 9.77
N LYS A 513 65.58 20.29 8.91
CA LYS A 513 65.35 21.43 8.00
C LYS A 513 65.36 21.08 6.49
N ARG A 514 64.23 21.32 5.82
CA ARG A 514 63.99 22.57 5.08
C ARG A 514 62.61 22.58 4.40
N THR A 515 61.88 23.64 4.68
CA THR A 515 60.84 24.22 3.82
C THR A 515 61.43 24.71 2.49
N LYS A 516 60.70 24.54 1.39
CA LYS A 516 60.65 25.52 0.30
C LYS A 516 59.25 25.56 -0.32
N LEU A 517 58.65 26.75 -0.24
CA LEU A 517 57.65 27.23 -1.17
C LEU A 517 58.14 27.11 -2.62
N ARG A 518 57.24 26.81 -3.54
CA ARG A 518 56.83 27.80 -4.55
C ARG A 518 55.42 27.51 -5.04
#